data_AF-B8F0N4-F1
#
_entry.id   AF-B8F0N4-F1
#
_cell.length_a   1.000
_cell.length_b   1.000
_cell.length_c   1.000
_cell.angle_alpha   90.00
_cell.angle_beta   90.00
_cell.angle_gamma   90.00
#
_symmetry.space_group_name_H-M   'P 1'
#
loop_
_entity.id
_entity.type
_entity.pdbx_description
1 polymer ?
#
loop_
_entity_poly.entity_id
_entity_poly.type
_entity_poly.pdbx_seq_one_letter_code
_entity_poly.pdbx_strand_id
1 'polypeptide(L)'
;MQKCSIIHMNMKFSKFFIKFKTSKNRENPIYEINPKEFILISKNLLKTSSTTHQLLGIIMASGIPLSDLKNPNIKTSHNPKSNILSYVLDNGFRLKTYSLVCSNEISKCIENLNKSELLSISTDKINYVAKKIFDFNITTKQLKIAYYLIVKSKETTEDNKYTKNPGNIRINKKPCILNLGEKIKYINSFKLVDPDEKNLSILRKSKNKNTYAIANLIVMFFSGNAPCKNLYNLKLYINANLKKLGINKNTSELQKRIFSKIFLID
;
A
#
# COMPACT_ATOMS: atom_id res chain seq x y z
N MET A 1 -62.60 23.21 -38.00
CA MET A 1 -61.43 22.31 -37.94
C MET A 1 -60.29 23.07 -37.27
N GLN A 2 -59.73 22.48 -36.21
CA GLN A 2 -58.74 23.08 -35.31
C GLN A 2 -57.46 23.52 -36.03
N LYS A 3 -57.04 24.77 -35.81
CA LYS A 3 -55.64 25.21 -35.99
C LYS A 3 -54.91 24.98 -34.67
N CYS A 4 -54.18 23.86 -34.58
CA CYS A 4 -53.21 23.64 -33.51
C CYS A 4 -51.91 24.38 -33.87
N SER A 5 -51.61 25.40 -33.07
CA SER A 5 -50.32 26.09 -33.02
C SER A 5 -49.23 25.16 -32.49
N ILE A 6 -48.18 24.97 -33.31
CA ILE A 6 -46.98 24.19 -32.99
C ILE A 6 -46.14 24.98 -31.99
N ILE A 7 -45.98 24.44 -30.78
CA ILE A 7 -45.05 24.94 -29.77
C ILE A 7 -43.63 24.54 -30.19
N HIS A 8 -42.78 25.55 -30.44
CA HIS A 8 -41.34 25.38 -30.67
C HIS A 8 -40.66 24.94 -29.37
N MET A 9 -40.28 23.66 -29.29
CA MET A 9 -39.46 23.13 -28.21
C MET A 9 -37.98 23.23 -28.62
N ASN A 10 -37.30 24.27 -28.12
CA ASN A 10 -35.86 24.45 -28.29
C ASN A 10 -35.08 23.39 -27.48
N MET A 11 -34.79 22.24 -28.10
CA MET A 11 -33.83 21.26 -27.56
C MET A 11 -32.40 21.72 -27.88
N LYS A 12 -31.69 22.21 -26.86
CA LYS A 12 -30.23 22.42 -26.92
C LYS A 12 -29.53 21.05 -26.98
N PHE A 13 -29.10 20.63 -28.16
CA PHE A 13 -28.16 19.53 -28.33
C PHE A 13 -26.78 19.96 -27.78
N SER A 14 -26.41 19.46 -26.62
CA SER A 14 -25.04 19.57 -26.13
C SER A 14 -24.12 18.69 -27.00
N LYS A 15 -23.09 19.30 -27.57
CA LYS A 15 -22.08 18.62 -28.39
C LYS A 15 -21.37 17.56 -27.55
N PHE A 16 -21.76 16.30 -27.72
CA PHE A 16 -21.02 15.15 -27.22
C PHE A 16 -19.72 15.03 -28.03
N PHE A 17 -18.62 15.59 -27.51
CA PHE A 17 -17.29 15.29 -28.02
C PHE A 17 -16.93 13.86 -27.58
N ILE A 18 -17.24 12.89 -28.43
CA ILE A 18 -16.63 11.56 -28.37
C ILE A 18 -15.14 11.77 -28.68
N LYS A 19 -14.33 11.87 -27.62
CA LYS A 19 -12.86 11.77 -27.73
C LYS A 19 -12.56 10.37 -28.26
N PHE A 20 -12.38 10.25 -29.57
CA PHE A 20 -11.76 9.08 -30.18
C PHE A 20 -10.41 8.86 -29.49
N LYS A 21 -10.33 7.80 -28.68
CA LYS A 21 -9.04 7.26 -28.25
C LYS A 21 -8.39 6.71 -29.51
N THR A 22 -7.58 7.51 -30.18
CA THR A 22 -6.60 7.03 -31.14
C THR A 22 -5.78 5.97 -30.40
N SER A 23 -5.90 4.72 -30.81
CA SER A 23 -5.01 3.64 -30.39
C SER A 23 -3.62 3.93 -30.97
N LYS A 24 -2.89 4.84 -30.32
CA LYS A 24 -1.43 4.84 -30.44
C LYS A 24 -1.01 3.43 -30.07
N ASN A 25 -0.27 2.76 -30.95
CA ASN A 25 0.53 1.59 -30.61
C ASN A 25 1.19 1.87 -29.27
N ARG A 26 0.66 1.30 -28.18
CA ARG A 26 1.23 1.48 -26.86
C ARG A 26 2.44 0.56 -26.87
N GLU A 27 3.60 1.11 -27.21
CA GLU A 27 4.85 0.55 -26.71
C GLU A 27 4.61 0.26 -25.23
N ASN A 28 4.75 -1.01 -24.84
CA ASN A 28 4.57 -1.36 -23.44
C ASN A 28 5.64 -0.59 -22.65
N PRO A 29 5.26 0.25 -21.68
CA PRO A 29 6.22 1.08 -20.98
C PRO A 29 7.25 0.18 -20.28
N ILE A 30 8.53 0.52 -20.43
CA ILE A 30 9.59 -0.12 -19.67
C ILE A 30 9.50 0.39 -18.23
N TYR A 31 9.33 -0.53 -17.29
CA TYR A 31 9.29 -0.26 -15.87
C TYR A 31 10.69 -0.41 -15.29
N GLU A 32 11.31 0.70 -14.91
CA GLU A 32 12.61 0.68 -14.26
C GLU A 32 12.46 0.38 -12.76
N ILE A 33 13.24 -0.59 -12.28
CA ILE A 33 13.24 -1.01 -10.89
C ILE A 33 14.67 -0.93 -10.36
N ASN A 34 14.86 -0.15 -9.31
CA ASN A 34 16.07 -0.17 -8.50
C ASN A 34 15.97 -1.29 -7.44
N PRO A 35 16.90 -2.27 -7.40
CA PRO A 35 16.84 -3.35 -6.42
C PRO A 35 16.88 -2.88 -4.96
N LYS A 36 17.64 -1.83 -4.63
CA LYS A 36 17.75 -1.33 -3.25
C LYS A 36 16.45 -0.68 -2.80
N GLU A 37 15.84 0.16 -3.66
CA GLU A 37 14.54 0.79 -3.37
C GLU A 37 13.43 -0.26 -3.26
N PHE A 38 13.43 -1.25 -4.16
CA PHE A 38 12.47 -2.35 -4.16
C PHE A 38 12.50 -3.15 -2.84
N ILE A 39 13.70 -3.50 -2.37
CA ILE A 39 13.91 -4.22 -1.11
C ILE A 39 13.54 -3.35 0.10
N LEU A 40 13.90 -2.06 0.08
CA LEU A 40 13.55 -1.12 1.14
C LEU A 40 12.03 -0.98 1.29
N ILE A 41 11.32 -0.83 0.18
CA ILE A 41 9.86 -0.75 0.15
C ILE A 41 9.25 -2.05 0.65
N SER A 42 9.68 -3.21 0.14
CA SER A 42 9.13 -4.49 0.58
C SER A 42 9.30 -4.68 2.08
N LYS A 43 10.48 -4.34 2.63
CA LYS A 43 10.76 -4.41 4.06
C LYS A 43 9.83 -3.51 4.88
N ASN A 44 9.53 -2.29 4.42
CA ASN A 44 8.61 -1.40 5.14
C ASN A 44 7.15 -1.85 5.03
N LEU A 45 6.74 -2.40 3.89
CA LEU A 45 5.39 -2.95 3.68
C LEU A 45 5.08 -4.12 4.62
N LEU A 46 6.05 -5.02 4.84
CA LEU A 46 5.89 -6.15 5.78
C LEU A 46 5.60 -5.72 7.22
N LYS A 47 6.06 -4.53 7.63
CA LYS A 47 5.88 -4.00 8.99
C LYS A 47 4.55 -3.27 9.20
N THR A 48 3.73 -3.15 8.16
CA THR A 48 2.43 -2.46 8.27
C THR A 48 1.37 -3.35 8.91
N SER A 49 0.30 -2.73 9.41
CA SER A 49 -0.91 -3.41 9.91
C SER A 49 -1.94 -3.68 8.81
N SER A 50 -1.71 -3.23 7.59
CA SER A 50 -2.65 -3.41 6.47
C SER A 50 -2.35 -4.69 5.72
N THR A 51 -3.29 -5.63 5.70
CA THR A 51 -3.16 -6.89 4.96
C THR A 51 -2.86 -6.66 3.48
N THR A 52 -3.46 -5.65 2.82
CA THR A 52 -3.13 -5.30 1.43
C THR A 52 -1.66 -4.88 1.26
N HIS A 53 -1.13 -4.06 2.17
CA HIS A 53 0.27 -3.64 2.12
C HIS A 53 1.22 -4.80 2.43
N GLN A 54 0.90 -5.61 3.44
CA GLN A 54 1.65 -6.82 3.78
C GLN A 54 1.71 -7.80 2.59
N LEU A 55 0.59 -8.08 1.91
CA LEU A 55 0.55 -8.92 0.71
C LEU A 55 1.47 -8.39 -0.39
N LEU A 56 1.44 -7.08 -0.67
CA LEU A 56 2.35 -6.46 -1.62
C LEU A 56 3.82 -6.66 -1.20
N GLY A 57 4.11 -6.44 0.08
CA GLY A 57 5.44 -6.63 0.66
C GLY A 57 5.95 -8.07 0.51
N ILE A 58 5.10 -9.07 0.79
CA ILE A 58 5.43 -10.49 0.67
C ILE A 58 5.70 -10.86 -0.79
N ILE A 59 4.84 -10.46 -1.73
CA ILE A 59 5.01 -10.71 -3.17
C ILE A 59 6.35 -10.13 -3.66
N MET A 60 6.66 -8.90 -3.28
CA MET A 60 7.92 -8.25 -3.64
C MET A 60 9.12 -8.96 -3.00
N ALA A 61 9.02 -9.33 -1.72
CA ALA A 61 10.15 -9.86 -0.98
C ALA A 61 10.49 -11.34 -1.28
N SER A 62 9.51 -12.12 -1.75
CA SER A 62 9.63 -13.59 -1.87
C SER A 62 9.21 -14.15 -3.23
N GLY A 63 8.51 -13.36 -4.06
CA GLY A 63 7.96 -13.83 -5.32
C GLY A 63 6.81 -14.84 -5.20
N ILE A 64 6.31 -15.12 -3.98
CA ILE A 64 5.14 -15.98 -3.79
C ILE A 64 3.94 -15.32 -4.48
N PRO A 65 3.24 -16.03 -5.37
CA PRO A 65 2.10 -15.45 -6.08
C PRO A 65 0.92 -15.24 -5.13
N LEU A 66 0.08 -14.26 -5.46
CA LEU A 66 -1.11 -13.93 -4.65
C LEU A 66 -2.07 -15.12 -4.49
N SER A 67 -2.16 -16.01 -5.50
CA SER A 67 -2.97 -17.24 -5.43
C SER A 67 -2.60 -18.10 -4.23
N ASP A 68 -1.30 -18.23 -3.98
CA ASP A 68 -0.75 -19.09 -2.95
C ASP A 68 -0.87 -18.40 -1.59
N LEU A 69 -0.64 -17.09 -1.55
CA LEU A 69 -0.85 -16.27 -0.33
C LEU A 69 -2.31 -16.21 0.10
N LYS A 70 -3.26 -16.42 -0.82
CA LYS A 70 -4.69 -16.51 -0.50
C LYS A 70 -5.11 -17.87 0.05
N ASN A 71 -4.21 -18.85 0.05
CA ASN A 71 -4.47 -20.12 0.70
C ASN A 71 -4.53 -19.92 2.24
N PRO A 72 -5.65 -20.25 2.90
CA PRO A 72 -5.84 -19.96 4.32
C PRO A 72 -4.96 -20.82 5.25
N ASN A 73 -4.47 -21.97 4.78
CA ASN A 73 -3.58 -22.84 5.55
C ASN A 73 -2.17 -22.91 4.96
N ILE A 74 -1.75 -21.88 4.21
CA ILE A 74 -0.34 -21.69 3.90
C ILE A 74 0.48 -21.75 5.19
N LYS A 75 1.47 -22.64 5.23
CA LYS A 75 2.38 -22.79 6.37
C LYS A 75 3.79 -22.49 5.92
N THR A 76 4.51 -21.71 6.71
CA THR A 76 5.92 -21.40 6.47
C THR A 76 6.81 -22.14 7.45
N SER A 77 7.95 -22.65 6.98
CA SER A 77 8.97 -23.19 7.89
C SER A 77 9.87 -22.06 8.38
N HIS A 78 10.12 -21.98 9.68
CA HIS A 78 11.05 -21.02 10.25
C HIS A 78 12.50 -21.42 9.97
N ASN A 79 13.30 -20.55 9.35
CA ASN A 79 14.74 -20.77 9.18
C ASN A 79 15.54 -19.44 9.30
N PRO A 80 15.98 -19.08 10.52
CA PRO A 80 16.60 -17.78 10.80
C PRO A 80 17.88 -17.47 10.06
N LYS A 81 18.57 -18.47 9.52
CA LYS A 81 19.88 -18.28 8.87
C LYS A 81 19.82 -18.43 7.35
N SER A 82 18.61 -18.48 6.77
CA SER A 82 18.46 -18.78 5.35
C SER A 82 17.79 -17.65 4.58
N ASN A 83 18.38 -17.34 3.43
CA ASN A 83 17.75 -16.56 2.36
C ASN A 83 16.74 -17.40 1.56
N ILE A 84 16.36 -18.58 2.06
CA ILE A 84 15.37 -19.47 1.44
C ILE A 84 14.15 -19.51 2.36
N LEU A 85 13.01 -19.17 1.78
CA LEU A 85 11.69 -19.34 2.37
C LEU A 85 11.08 -20.63 1.83
N SER A 86 10.70 -21.54 2.72
CA SER A 86 9.91 -22.72 2.35
C SER A 86 8.49 -22.60 2.87
N TYR A 87 7.52 -22.96 2.05
CA TYR A 87 6.11 -22.92 2.40
C TYR A 87 5.36 -24.14 1.85
N VAL A 88 4.25 -24.47 2.50
CA VAL A 88 3.40 -25.62 2.18
C VAL A 88 1.98 -25.11 1.94
N LEU A 89 1.36 -25.59 0.87
CA LEU A 89 -0.04 -25.33 0.52
C LEU A 89 -0.95 -26.46 1.01
N ASP A 90 -2.28 -26.27 0.96
CA ASP A 90 -3.27 -27.26 1.44
C ASP A 90 -3.12 -28.64 0.84
N ASN A 91 -2.73 -28.71 -0.43
CA ASN A 91 -2.49 -29.95 -1.16
C ASN A 91 -1.18 -30.66 -0.76
N GLY A 92 -0.48 -30.18 0.28
CA GLY A 92 0.75 -30.75 0.78
C GLY A 92 2.00 -30.41 -0.04
N PHE A 93 1.86 -29.66 -1.15
CA PHE A 93 2.99 -29.28 -1.97
C PHE A 93 3.93 -28.35 -1.21
N ARG A 94 5.20 -28.75 -1.13
CA ARG A 94 6.27 -27.98 -0.49
C ARG A 94 7.03 -27.20 -1.56
N LEU A 95 6.99 -25.87 -1.45
CA LEU A 95 7.64 -24.95 -2.37
C LEU A 95 8.77 -24.22 -1.65
N LYS A 96 9.80 -23.84 -2.41
CA LYS A 96 10.94 -23.06 -1.94
C LYS A 96 11.16 -21.86 -2.85
N THR A 97 11.49 -20.73 -2.26
CA THR A 97 11.85 -19.51 -2.98
C THR A 97 12.93 -18.76 -2.22
N TYR A 98 13.71 -17.94 -2.91
CA TYR A 98 14.63 -17.03 -2.24
C TYR A 98 13.86 -15.91 -1.52
N SER A 99 14.52 -15.25 -0.57
CA SER A 99 13.98 -14.09 0.12
C SER A 99 14.92 -12.90 -0.04
N LEU A 100 14.38 -11.78 -0.51
CA LEU A 100 15.12 -10.53 -0.65
C LEU A 100 15.26 -9.78 0.68
N VAL A 101 14.47 -10.16 1.68
CA VAL A 101 14.54 -9.73 3.08
C VAL A 101 14.64 -10.97 3.98
N CYS A 102 14.75 -10.78 5.30
CA CYS A 102 14.81 -11.89 6.24
C CYS A 102 13.59 -12.84 6.08
N SER A 103 13.84 -14.11 5.76
CA SER A 103 12.80 -15.12 5.53
C SER A 103 11.84 -15.24 6.72
N ASN A 104 12.36 -15.13 7.94
CA ASN A 104 11.57 -15.10 9.16
C ASN A 104 10.62 -13.91 9.27
N GLU A 105 11.01 -12.72 8.79
CA GLU A 105 10.12 -11.56 8.76
C GLU A 105 8.94 -11.82 7.80
N ILE A 106 9.21 -12.48 6.67
CA ILE A 106 8.17 -12.88 5.71
C ILE A 106 7.26 -13.95 6.32
N SER A 107 7.81 -15.01 6.92
CA SER A 107 7.03 -16.09 7.56
C SER A 107 6.08 -15.54 8.63
N LYS A 108 6.60 -14.72 9.55
CA LYS A 108 5.77 -14.06 10.58
C LYS A 108 4.69 -13.18 9.95
N CYS A 109 5.01 -12.49 8.86
CA CYS A 109 4.03 -11.66 8.16
C CYS A 109 2.91 -12.52 7.54
N ILE A 110 3.24 -13.64 6.90
CA ILE A 110 2.28 -14.60 6.33
C ILE A 110 1.38 -15.18 7.42
N GLU A 111 1.97 -15.63 8.52
CA GLU A 111 1.23 -16.22 9.67
C GLU A 111 0.26 -15.22 10.30
N ASN A 112 0.62 -13.92 10.34
CA ASN A 112 -0.18 -12.86 10.92
C ASN A 112 -1.16 -12.19 9.94
N LEU A 113 -1.26 -12.65 8.68
CA LEU A 113 -2.24 -12.11 7.74
C LEU A 113 -3.65 -12.31 8.28
N ASN A 114 -4.49 -11.29 8.17
CA ASN A 114 -5.91 -11.39 8.52
C ASN A 114 -6.62 -12.31 7.52
N LYS A 115 -6.78 -13.58 7.89
CA LYS A 115 -7.38 -14.63 7.05
C LYS A 115 -8.81 -14.31 6.62
N SER A 116 -9.57 -13.61 7.47
CA SER A 116 -10.95 -13.21 7.16
C SER A 116 -11.03 -12.15 6.05
N GLU A 117 -10.11 -11.19 6.02
CA GLU A 117 -10.04 -10.18 4.96
C GLU A 117 -9.38 -10.71 3.68
N LEU A 118 -8.46 -11.67 3.80
CA LEU A 118 -7.58 -12.14 2.73
C LEU A 118 -8.31 -12.51 1.43
N LEU A 119 -9.44 -13.21 1.54
CA LEU A 119 -10.24 -13.66 0.40
C LEU A 119 -10.86 -12.48 -0.36
N SER A 120 -11.27 -11.43 0.36
CA SER A 120 -11.94 -10.24 -0.19
C SER A 120 -10.99 -9.27 -0.90
N ILE A 121 -9.67 -9.38 -0.67
CA ILE A 121 -8.70 -8.46 -1.26
C ILE A 121 -8.53 -8.78 -2.75
N SER A 122 -8.99 -7.89 -3.62
CA SER A 122 -8.78 -8.01 -5.06
C SER A 122 -7.35 -7.68 -5.46
N THR A 123 -6.89 -8.27 -6.57
CA THR A 123 -5.59 -7.94 -7.18
C THR A 123 -5.48 -6.45 -7.51
N ASP A 124 -6.58 -5.82 -7.93
CA ASP A 124 -6.62 -4.40 -8.26
C ASP A 124 -6.33 -3.50 -7.06
N LYS A 125 -6.78 -3.90 -5.85
CA LYS A 125 -6.47 -3.18 -4.62
C LYS A 125 -4.96 -3.18 -4.33
N ILE A 126 -4.30 -4.31 -4.57
CA ILE A 126 -2.84 -4.44 -4.41
C ILE A 126 -2.10 -3.64 -5.49
N ASN A 127 -2.53 -3.75 -6.75
CA ASN A 127 -1.97 -2.98 -7.86
C ASN A 127 -2.14 -1.47 -7.66
N TYR A 128 -3.24 -1.02 -7.06
CA TYR A 128 -3.46 0.38 -6.70
C TYR A 128 -2.42 0.88 -5.68
N VAL A 129 -2.13 0.09 -4.64
CA VAL A 129 -1.07 0.42 -3.67
C VAL A 129 0.29 0.45 -4.37
N ALA A 130 0.59 -0.52 -5.22
CA ALA A 130 1.84 -0.54 -5.99
C ALA A 130 1.98 0.71 -6.87
N LYS A 131 0.91 1.10 -7.57
CA LYS A 131 0.87 2.35 -8.35
C LYS A 131 1.16 3.60 -7.52
N LYS A 132 0.63 3.69 -6.29
CA LYS A 132 0.88 4.83 -5.40
C LYS A 132 2.35 4.93 -4.96
N ILE A 133 3.02 3.78 -4.85
CA ILE A 133 4.42 3.70 -4.42
C ILE A 133 5.37 3.96 -5.60
N PHE A 134 5.13 3.32 -6.74
CA PHE A 134 6.02 3.36 -7.91
C PHE A 134 5.67 4.47 -8.92
N ASP A 135 4.53 5.14 -8.79
CA ASP A 135 4.02 6.18 -9.70
C ASP A 135 3.70 5.72 -11.13
N PHE A 136 3.71 4.41 -11.38
CA PHE A 136 3.28 3.81 -12.64
C PHE A 136 2.38 2.58 -12.41
N ASN A 137 1.60 2.22 -13.42
CA ASN A 137 0.71 1.06 -13.35
C ASN A 137 1.52 -0.24 -13.46
N ILE A 138 1.93 -0.80 -12.33
CA ILE A 138 2.59 -2.11 -12.23
C ILE A 138 1.69 -3.14 -11.56
N THR A 139 1.71 -4.35 -12.09
CA THR A 139 0.91 -5.48 -11.59
C THR A 139 1.71 -6.37 -10.64
N THR A 140 1.03 -7.13 -9.79
CA THR A 140 1.66 -8.18 -8.96
C THR A 140 2.45 -9.21 -9.79
N LYS A 141 1.99 -9.55 -11.00
CA LYS A 141 2.73 -10.42 -11.93
C LYS A 141 4.06 -9.81 -12.35
N GLN A 142 4.07 -8.52 -12.68
CA GLN A 142 5.28 -7.78 -13.03
C GLN A 142 6.22 -7.60 -11.83
N LEU A 143 5.70 -7.38 -10.62
CA LEU A 143 6.50 -7.33 -9.40
C LEU A 143 7.18 -8.68 -9.10
N LYS A 144 6.51 -9.81 -9.39
CA LYS A 144 7.12 -11.14 -9.30
C LYS A 144 8.28 -11.30 -10.31
N ILE A 145 8.13 -10.77 -11.52
CA ILE A 145 9.21 -10.75 -12.52
C ILE A 145 10.37 -9.88 -12.02
N ALA A 146 10.09 -8.70 -11.46
CA ALA A 146 11.11 -7.83 -10.86
C ALA A 146 11.88 -8.54 -9.74
N TYR A 147 11.16 -9.19 -8.82
CA TYR A 147 11.76 -10.04 -7.78
C TYR A 147 12.71 -11.08 -8.36
N TYR A 148 12.28 -11.84 -9.37
CA TYR A 148 13.09 -12.90 -9.99
C TYR A 148 14.36 -12.34 -10.64
N LEU A 149 14.25 -11.22 -11.35
CA LEU A 149 15.41 -10.53 -11.94
C LEU A 149 16.40 -10.07 -10.86
N ILE A 150 15.91 -9.56 -9.72
CA ILE A 150 16.77 -9.16 -8.61
C ILE A 150 17.49 -10.38 -7.99
N VAL A 151 16.77 -11.47 -7.72
CA VAL A 151 17.37 -12.70 -7.16
C VAL A 151 18.47 -13.21 -8.09
N LYS A 152 18.18 -13.36 -9.38
CA LYS A 152 19.16 -13.81 -10.36
C LYS A 152 20.39 -12.90 -10.43
N SER A 153 20.19 -11.58 -10.39
CA SER A 153 21.32 -10.63 -10.40
C SER A 153 22.25 -10.76 -9.19
N LYS A 154 21.80 -11.42 -8.11
CA LYS A 154 22.63 -11.72 -6.93
C LYS A 154 23.27 -13.10 -6.98
N GLU A 155 22.71 -14.04 -7.76
CA GLU A 155 23.25 -15.40 -7.93
C GLU A 155 24.41 -15.43 -8.93
N THR A 156 24.35 -14.61 -9.98
CA THR A 156 25.39 -14.58 -11.01
C THR A 156 26.43 -13.50 -10.69
N THR A 157 27.69 -13.88 -10.57
CA THR A 157 28.86 -12.97 -10.41
C THR A 157 29.11 -12.08 -11.63
N GLU A 158 28.45 -12.35 -12.75
CA GLU A 158 28.56 -11.58 -13.99
C GLU A 158 27.27 -10.79 -14.27
N ASP A 159 27.43 -9.53 -14.70
CA ASP A 159 26.38 -8.62 -15.20
C ASP A 159 25.77 -9.18 -16.50
N ASN A 160 25.08 -10.32 -16.42
CA ASN A 160 24.41 -10.93 -17.56
C ASN A 160 23.24 -10.04 -18.00
N LYS A 161 23.37 -9.44 -19.19
CA LYS A 161 22.30 -8.74 -19.91
C LYS A 161 21.21 -9.76 -20.26
N TYR A 162 20.28 -10.01 -19.34
CA TYR A 162 19.07 -10.77 -19.64
C TYR A 162 18.24 -10.00 -20.69
N THR A 163 18.22 -10.51 -21.92
CA THR A 163 17.55 -9.89 -23.08
C THR A 163 16.08 -10.31 -23.24
N LYS A 164 15.63 -11.38 -22.56
CA LYS A 164 14.22 -11.80 -22.55
C LYS A 164 13.55 -11.42 -21.24
N ASN A 165 12.91 -10.27 -21.25
CA ASN A 165 12.14 -9.73 -20.15
C ASN A 165 10.64 -9.76 -20.48
N PRO A 166 9.91 -10.80 -20.06
CA PRO A 166 8.50 -10.96 -20.44
C PRO A 166 7.57 -9.91 -19.83
N GLY A 167 8.05 -9.06 -18.92
CA GLY A 167 7.22 -8.10 -18.18
C GLY A 167 7.49 -6.62 -18.46
N ASN A 168 8.40 -6.29 -19.39
CA ASN A 168 8.95 -4.95 -19.59
C ASN A 168 9.59 -4.34 -18.32
N ILE A 169 10.08 -5.17 -17.38
CA ILE A 169 10.85 -4.75 -16.20
C ILE A 169 12.35 -4.61 -16.47
N ARG A 170 12.94 -3.43 -16.29
CA ARG A 170 14.39 -3.23 -16.39
C ARG A 170 14.99 -3.00 -15.00
N ILE A 171 16.01 -3.77 -14.64
CA ILE A 171 16.78 -3.52 -13.41
C ILE A 171 17.74 -2.35 -13.68
N ASN A 172 17.72 -1.33 -12.82
CA ASN A 172 18.57 -0.15 -12.91
C ASN A 172 19.31 0.07 -11.57
N LYS A 173 20.57 0.52 -11.62
CA LYS A 173 21.36 0.86 -10.42
C LYS A 173 21.05 2.29 -9.93
N LYS A 174 20.51 3.15 -10.79
CA LYS A 174 20.09 4.53 -10.44
C LYS A 174 18.76 4.53 -9.68
N PRO A 175 18.49 5.54 -8.82
CA PRO A 175 17.18 5.73 -8.21
C PRO A 175 16.07 5.81 -9.27
N CYS A 176 14.95 5.11 -9.04
CA CYS A 176 13.83 5.03 -9.99
C CYS A 176 12.54 5.62 -9.39
N ILE A 177 12.45 5.77 -8.07
CA ILE A 177 11.24 6.23 -7.39
C ILE A 177 11.39 7.68 -6.97
N LEU A 178 10.54 8.55 -7.54
CA LEU A 178 10.46 9.94 -7.15
C LEU A 178 9.95 10.07 -5.69
N ASN A 179 10.55 10.98 -4.94
CA ASN A 179 10.20 11.27 -3.55
C ASN A 179 10.12 10.02 -2.66
N LEU A 180 11.08 9.09 -2.78
CA LEU A 180 11.10 7.84 -2.01
C LEU A 180 10.83 8.04 -0.51
N GLY A 181 11.37 9.10 0.10
CA GLY A 181 11.11 9.44 1.50
C GLY A 181 9.63 9.69 1.81
N GLU A 182 8.88 10.33 0.92
CA GLU A 182 7.43 10.51 1.06
C GLU A 182 6.68 9.19 0.87
N LYS A 183 7.13 8.32 -0.04
CA LYS A 183 6.56 6.98 -0.22
C LYS A 183 6.75 6.12 1.04
N ILE A 184 7.92 6.19 1.66
CA ILE A 184 8.19 5.51 2.93
C ILE A 184 7.33 6.08 4.06
N LYS A 185 7.18 7.41 4.17
CA LYS A 185 6.27 8.04 5.13
C LYS A 185 4.82 7.58 4.93
N TYR A 186 4.36 7.49 3.68
CA TYR A 186 3.05 6.93 3.36
C TYR A 186 2.90 5.49 3.85
N ILE A 187 3.86 4.60 3.54
CA ILE A 187 3.83 3.19 4.00
C ILE A 187 3.84 3.12 5.53
N ASN A 188 4.70 3.90 6.18
CA ASN A 188 4.83 3.93 7.64
C ASN A 188 3.55 4.41 8.34
N SER A 189 2.70 5.21 7.67
CA SER A 189 1.41 5.62 8.24
C SER A 189 0.43 4.46 8.48
N PHE A 190 0.70 3.27 7.91
CA PHE A 190 -0.07 2.05 8.15
C PHE A 190 0.52 1.14 9.25
N LYS A 191 1.61 1.52 9.91
CA LYS A 191 2.12 0.79 11.08
C LYS A 191 1.18 1.00 12.27
N LEU A 192 1.08 -0.02 13.14
CA LEU A 192 0.43 0.17 14.43
C LEU A 192 1.19 1.26 15.20
N VAL A 193 0.45 2.11 15.87
CA VAL A 193 1.01 3.15 16.73
C VAL A 193 0.27 3.13 18.05
N ASP A 194 0.96 3.44 19.13
CA ASP A 194 0.35 3.64 20.43
C ASP A 194 0.61 5.08 20.88
N PRO A 195 -0.41 5.81 21.34
CA PRO A 195 -0.24 7.19 21.77
C PRO A 195 0.48 7.26 23.11
N ASP A 196 1.37 8.24 23.28
CA ASP A 196 1.86 8.64 24.60
C ASP A 196 0.70 9.17 25.44
N GLU A 197 0.28 8.39 26.44
CA GLU A 197 -0.88 8.70 27.27
C GLU A 197 -0.69 9.98 28.08
N LYS A 198 0.54 10.26 28.54
CA LYS A 198 0.85 11.45 29.33
C LYS A 198 0.69 12.71 28.48
N ASN A 199 1.29 12.74 27.29
CA ASN A 199 1.17 13.87 26.37
C ASN A 199 -0.26 14.04 25.87
N LEU A 200 -0.96 12.93 25.60
CA LEU A 200 -2.37 12.97 25.23
C LEU A 200 -3.24 13.56 26.34
N SER A 201 -3.00 13.19 27.61
CA SER A 201 -3.72 13.74 28.77
C SER A 201 -3.54 15.26 28.93
N ILE A 202 -2.33 15.77 28.66
CA ILE A 202 -2.02 17.21 28.68
C ILE A 202 -2.81 17.94 27.59
N LEU A 203 -2.84 17.40 26.37
CA LEU A 203 -3.55 18.00 25.24
C LEU A 203 -5.07 18.02 25.45
N ARG A 204 -5.63 17.02 26.15
CA ARG A 204 -7.05 17.00 26.55
C ARG A 204 -7.42 18.07 27.58
N LYS A 205 -6.45 18.70 28.23
CA LYS A 205 -6.68 19.85 29.13
C LYS A 205 -6.43 21.20 28.44
N SER A 206 -6.18 21.20 27.12
CA SER A 206 -5.89 22.42 26.37
C SER A 206 -7.10 23.35 26.33
N LYS A 207 -6.87 24.66 26.58
CA LYS A 207 -7.87 25.72 26.37
C LYS A 207 -8.20 25.95 24.89
N ASN A 208 -7.36 25.48 23.96
CA ASN A 208 -7.64 25.58 22.52
C ASN A 208 -8.67 24.52 22.12
N LYS A 209 -9.87 24.98 21.72
CA LYS A 209 -11.01 24.11 21.35
C LYS A 209 -10.65 23.05 20.29
N ASN A 210 -9.85 23.39 19.29
CA ASN A 210 -9.47 22.45 18.24
C ASN A 210 -8.47 21.41 18.74
N THR A 211 -7.48 21.83 19.54
CA THR A 211 -6.52 20.91 20.17
C THR A 211 -7.25 19.92 21.08
N TYR A 212 -8.15 20.43 21.92
CA TYR A 212 -9.01 19.64 22.80
C TYR A 212 -9.85 18.63 22.01
N ALA A 213 -10.54 19.08 20.97
CA ALA A 213 -11.39 18.22 20.13
C ALA A 213 -10.58 17.10 19.46
N ILE A 214 -9.42 17.44 18.87
CA ILE A 214 -8.55 16.44 18.24
C ILE A 214 -8.03 15.43 19.27
N ALA A 215 -7.58 15.88 20.45
CA ALA A 215 -7.08 14.99 21.49
C ALA A 215 -8.16 14.02 22.00
N ASN A 216 -9.40 14.47 22.16
CA ASN A 216 -10.51 13.58 22.52
C ASN A 216 -10.83 12.58 21.39
N LEU A 217 -10.80 12.99 20.13
CA LEU A 217 -10.99 12.07 19.00
C LEU A 217 -9.89 11.01 18.93
N ILE A 218 -8.64 11.36 19.26
CA ILE A 218 -7.54 10.39 19.38
C ILE A 218 -7.89 9.36 20.45
N VAL A 219 -8.28 9.78 21.66
CA VAL A 219 -8.69 8.83 22.72
C VAL A 219 -9.81 7.91 22.23
N MET A 220 -10.87 8.46 21.65
CA MET A 220 -12.00 7.68 21.16
C MET A 220 -11.60 6.65 20.09
N PHE A 221 -10.66 7.00 19.20
CA PHE A 221 -10.15 6.08 18.20
C PHE A 221 -9.39 4.91 18.82
N PHE A 222 -8.55 5.17 19.83
CA PHE A 222 -7.75 4.12 20.48
C PHE A 222 -8.52 3.32 21.53
N SER A 223 -9.54 3.88 22.17
CA SER A 223 -10.40 3.16 23.12
C SER A 223 -11.51 2.36 22.43
N GLY A 224 -11.82 2.67 21.16
CA GLY A 224 -12.83 1.96 20.39
C GLY A 224 -12.34 0.64 19.77
N ASN A 225 -13.29 -0.09 19.20
CA ASN A 225 -13.04 -1.35 18.46
C ASN A 225 -12.58 -1.11 17.01
N ALA A 226 -11.93 0.02 16.74
CA ALA A 226 -11.49 0.36 15.39
C ALA A 226 -10.44 -0.66 14.90
N PRO A 227 -10.66 -1.32 13.75
CA PRO A 227 -9.65 -2.20 13.18
C PRO A 227 -8.43 -1.38 12.73
N CYS A 228 -7.23 -1.92 12.93
CA CYS A 228 -5.95 -1.34 12.49
C CYS A 228 -5.71 0.08 13.01
N LYS A 229 -5.24 0.19 14.27
CA LYS A 229 -4.89 1.43 14.96
C LYS A 229 -3.59 2.05 14.42
N ASN A 230 -3.68 2.66 13.24
CA ASN A 230 -2.57 3.30 12.52
C ASN A 230 -2.85 4.78 12.23
N LEU A 231 -1.80 5.55 11.89
CA LEU A 231 -1.90 7.00 11.65
C LEU A 231 -2.80 7.35 10.46
N TYR A 232 -2.80 6.53 9.40
CA TYR A 232 -3.64 6.74 8.23
C TYR A 232 -5.13 6.73 8.61
N ASN A 233 -5.56 5.67 9.30
CA ASN A 233 -6.94 5.50 9.76
C ASN A 233 -7.31 6.54 10.81
N LEU A 234 -6.40 6.86 11.73
CA LEU A 234 -6.61 7.92 12.72
C LEU A 234 -6.88 9.28 12.05
N LYS A 235 -6.10 9.64 11.03
CA LYS A 235 -6.29 10.89 10.28
C LYS A 235 -7.65 10.92 9.58
N LEU A 236 -8.07 9.83 8.95
CA LEU A 236 -9.39 9.72 8.33
C LEU A 236 -10.51 9.87 9.38
N TYR A 237 -10.38 9.18 10.51
CA TYR A 237 -11.32 9.23 11.62
C TYR A 237 -11.46 10.65 12.17
N ILE A 238 -10.34 11.33 12.44
CA ILE A 238 -10.35 12.71 12.94
C ILE A 238 -11.02 13.64 11.93
N ASN A 239 -10.64 13.58 10.65
CA ASN A 239 -11.20 14.47 9.64
C ASN A 239 -12.71 14.28 9.46
N ALA A 240 -13.18 13.02 9.45
CA ALA A 240 -14.60 12.72 9.34
C ALA A 240 -15.39 13.27 10.55
N ASN A 241 -14.87 13.14 11.76
CA ASN A 241 -15.56 13.61 12.97
C ASN A 241 -15.44 15.13 13.18
N LEU A 242 -14.31 15.76 12.85
CA LEU A 242 -14.19 17.21 12.87
C LEU A 242 -15.20 17.88 11.93
N LYS A 243 -15.43 17.30 10.75
CA LYS A 243 -16.46 17.77 9.81
C LYS A 243 -17.87 17.70 10.43
N LYS A 244 -18.19 16.61 11.15
CA LYS A 244 -19.46 16.47 11.88
C LYS A 244 -19.62 17.51 12.99
N LEU A 245 -18.52 17.93 13.61
CA LEU A 245 -18.49 18.98 14.63
C LEU A 245 -18.53 20.41 14.06
N GLY A 246 -18.69 20.57 12.75
CA GLY A 246 -18.69 21.88 12.07
C GLY A 246 -17.30 22.52 11.97
N ILE A 247 -16.23 21.78 12.27
CA ILE A 247 -14.85 22.28 12.18
C ILE A 247 -14.34 22.01 10.76
N ASN A 248 -14.65 22.94 9.84
CA ASN A 248 -14.24 22.86 8.43
C ASN A 248 -12.89 23.54 8.14
N LYS A 249 -12.23 24.14 9.14
CA LYS A 249 -10.91 24.78 8.97
C LYS A 249 -9.83 23.74 8.64
N ASN A 250 -8.80 24.14 7.89
CA ASN A 250 -7.64 23.31 7.61
C ASN A 250 -6.86 23.00 8.91
N THR A 251 -7.22 21.90 9.58
CA THR A 251 -6.57 21.46 10.81
C THR A 251 -5.33 20.60 10.56
N SER A 252 -4.91 20.42 9.30
CA SER A 252 -3.80 19.51 8.96
C SER A 252 -2.50 19.86 9.67
N GLU A 253 -2.16 21.15 9.76
CA GLU A 253 -0.95 21.62 10.43
C GLU A 253 -1.03 21.42 11.95
N LEU A 254 -2.20 21.65 12.56
CA LEU A 254 -2.43 21.38 13.97
C LEU A 254 -2.35 19.87 14.27
N GLN A 255 -2.95 19.04 13.42
CA GLN A 255 -2.88 17.58 13.55
C GLN A 255 -1.43 17.09 13.49
N LYS A 256 -0.60 17.61 12.56
CA LYS A 256 0.82 17.27 12.50
C LYS A 256 1.55 17.59 13.80
N ARG A 257 1.35 18.79 14.34
CA ARG A 257 1.96 19.24 15.62
C ARG A 257 1.49 18.42 16.82
N ILE A 258 0.23 17.98 16.80
CA ILE A 258 -0.33 17.10 17.84
C ILE A 258 0.28 15.69 17.71
N PHE A 259 0.31 15.14 16.50
CA PHE A 259 0.85 13.81 16.25
C PHE A 259 2.33 13.72 16.59
N SER A 260 3.14 14.73 16.27
CA SER A 260 4.56 14.75 16.62
C SER A 260 4.84 14.80 18.12
N LYS A 261 3.85 15.15 18.95
CA LYS A 261 3.97 15.14 20.42
C LYS A 261 3.45 13.85 21.05
N ILE A 262 2.53 13.17 20.38
CA ILE A 262 1.85 11.97 20.93
C ILE A 262 2.53 10.70 20.44
N PHE A 263 2.92 10.66 19.18
CA PHE A 263 3.49 9.48 18.56
C PHE A 263 4.98 9.70 18.42
N LEU A 264 5.77 8.73 18.90
CA LEU A 264 7.17 8.60 18.55
C LEU A 264 7.23 8.17 17.09
N ILE A 265 7.24 9.16 16.18
CA ILE A 265 7.35 8.93 14.74
C ILE A 265 8.82 9.06 14.40
N ASP A 266 9.48 7.91 14.21
CA ASP A 266 10.80 7.84 13.56
C ASP A 266 10.73 8.24 12.07
#